data_AF-A0A2V8RTY9-F1
#
_entry.id   AF-A0A2V8RTY9-F1
#
_cell.length_a   1.000
_cell.length_b   1.000
_cell.length_c   1.000
_cell.angle_alpha   90.00
_cell.angle_beta   90.00
_cell.angle_gamma   90.00
#
_symmetry.space_group_name_H-M   'P 1'
#
loop_
_entity.id
_entity.type
_entity.pdbx_description
1 polymer ?
#
loop_
_entity_poly.entity_id
_entity_poly.type
_entity_poly.pdbx_seq_one_letter_code
_entity_poly.pdbx_strand_id
1 'polypeptide(L)'
;MRNSSPIVIDISGDGFDLTNAENGVNFDLDSDGVREGLSWTSTDSDDAWLVLDRNQNGKIDNGLELFGNATEQPDPPAGEDRNGFLALAEFDKPEYGGNADGVISRDDGVFSRLRLWNDSDHNGRSRNSELFRCRN
;
A
#
# COMPACT_ATOMS: atom_id res chain seq x y z
N MET A 1 -9.56 -9.35 14.22
CA MET A 1 -9.13 -8.50 13.10
C MET A 1 -8.50 -7.26 13.68
N ARG A 2 -7.19 -7.08 13.49
CA ARG A 2 -6.58 -5.76 13.67
C ARG A 2 -7.14 -4.86 12.57
N ASN A 3 -7.49 -3.62 12.89
CA ASN A 3 -8.06 -2.71 11.91
C ASN A 3 -6.93 -2.21 11.01
N SER A 4 -6.73 -2.78 9.82
CA SER A 4 -5.71 -2.36 8.87
C SER A 4 -6.27 -1.30 7.92
N SER A 5 -5.47 -0.27 7.62
CA SER A 5 -5.87 0.84 6.74
C SER A 5 -4.84 1.07 5.62
N PRO A 6 -4.79 0.17 4.62
CA PRO A 6 -3.91 0.33 3.48
C PRO A 6 -4.34 1.53 2.60
N ILE A 7 -3.38 2.12 1.89
CA ILE A 7 -3.59 3.20 0.92
C ILE A 7 -3.89 2.61 -0.45
N VAL A 8 -4.99 3.04 -1.05
CA VAL A 8 -5.32 2.85 -2.46
C VAL A 8 -5.14 4.17 -3.21
N ILE A 9 -4.69 4.09 -4.45
CA ILE A 9 -4.46 5.23 -5.34
C ILE A 9 -5.31 5.04 -6.58
N ASP A 10 -6.16 6.03 -6.86
CA ASP A 10 -6.86 6.22 -8.13
C ASP A 10 -5.87 6.82 -9.13
N ILE A 11 -5.58 6.08 -10.20
CA ILE A 11 -4.51 6.40 -11.15
C ILE A 11 -5.04 7.33 -12.26
N SER A 12 -6.28 7.11 -12.69
CA SER A 12 -6.92 7.77 -13.81
C SER A 12 -7.70 9.03 -13.40
N GLY A 13 -8.01 9.15 -12.11
CA GLY A 13 -8.76 10.24 -11.51
C GLY A 13 -10.27 10.14 -11.76
N ASP A 14 -10.80 8.95 -11.99
CA ASP A 14 -12.22 8.71 -12.27
C ASP A 14 -13.00 8.15 -11.05
N GLY A 15 -12.34 8.04 -9.90
CA GLY A 15 -12.89 7.63 -8.62
C GLY A 15 -12.61 6.17 -8.28
N PHE A 16 -12.75 5.82 -7.00
CA PHE A 16 -12.44 4.48 -6.54
C PHE A 16 -13.51 3.45 -6.94
N ASP A 17 -13.07 2.32 -7.50
CA ASP A 17 -13.89 1.16 -7.84
C ASP A 17 -13.46 -0.06 -7.02
N LEU A 18 -14.21 -0.32 -5.95
CA LEU A 18 -13.97 -1.41 -5.02
C LEU A 18 -15.15 -2.40 -5.02
N THR A 19 -14.81 -3.68 -4.93
CA THR A 19 -15.80 -4.74 -4.71
C THR A 19 -16.36 -4.68 -3.29
N ASN A 20 -17.49 -5.35 -3.04
CA ASN A 20 -17.84 -5.73 -1.67
C ASN A 20 -16.95 -6.91 -1.19
N ALA A 21 -17.03 -7.27 0.10
CA ALA A 21 -16.24 -8.38 0.64
C ALA A 21 -16.63 -9.76 0.06
N GLU A 22 -17.89 -9.94 -0.36
CA GLU A 22 -18.36 -11.20 -0.96
C GLU A 22 -17.71 -11.47 -2.33
N ASN A 23 -17.52 -10.42 -3.13
CA ASN A 23 -16.88 -10.48 -4.46
C ASN A 23 -15.41 -10.07 -4.43
N GLY A 24 -14.82 -9.99 -3.24
CA GLY A 24 -13.45 -9.57 -3.05
C GLY A 24 -12.43 -10.71 -3.20
N VAL A 25 -11.28 -10.56 -2.54
CA VAL A 25 -10.18 -11.54 -2.61
C VAL A 25 -9.83 -12.08 -1.23
N ASN A 26 -9.09 -13.19 -1.19
CA ASN A 26 -8.54 -13.74 0.04
C ASN A 26 -7.08 -13.29 0.22
N PHE A 27 -6.84 -12.38 1.16
CA PHE A 27 -5.53 -11.80 1.44
C PHE A 27 -5.26 -11.74 2.95
N ASP A 28 -4.00 -11.90 3.35
CA ASP A 28 -3.57 -11.84 4.75
C ASP A 28 -3.23 -10.38 5.11
N LEU A 29 -4.25 -9.62 5.51
CA LEU A 29 -4.12 -8.17 5.70
C LEU A 29 -3.58 -7.79 7.08
N ASP A 30 -3.72 -8.63 8.11
CA ASP A 30 -3.15 -8.37 9.44
C ASP A 30 -1.87 -9.16 9.73
N SER A 31 -1.36 -9.90 8.73
CA SER A 31 -0.08 -10.63 8.75
C SER A 31 -0.03 -11.71 9.83
N ASP A 32 -1.15 -12.38 10.09
CA ASP A 32 -1.24 -13.46 11.08
C ASP A 32 -1.07 -14.87 10.47
N GLY A 33 -0.92 -14.94 9.14
CA GLY A 33 -0.75 -16.18 8.37
C GLY A 33 -2.06 -16.79 7.88
N VAL A 34 -3.21 -16.21 8.21
CA VAL A 34 -4.53 -16.55 7.69
C VAL A 34 -4.93 -15.54 6.62
N ARG A 35 -5.70 -15.99 5.62
CA ARG A 35 -6.24 -15.11 4.59
C ARG A 35 -7.71 -14.87 4.86
N GLU A 36 -8.13 -13.61 4.88
CA GLU A 36 -9.52 -13.20 5.04
C GLU A 36 -10.13 -12.78 3.71
N GLY A 37 -11.44 -12.98 3.57
CA GLY A 37 -12.22 -12.39 2.49
C GLY A 37 -12.38 -10.89 2.72
N LEU A 38 -11.80 -10.09 1.84
CA LEU A 38 -11.75 -8.63 1.94
C LEU A 38 -12.29 -7.99 0.69
N SER A 39 -12.98 -6.85 0.85
CA SER A 39 -13.21 -5.92 -0.27
C SER A 39 -11.87 -5.56 -0.92
N TRP A 40 -11.88 -5.42 -2.24
CA TRP A 40 -10.67 -5.24 -3.03
C TRP A 40 -10.91 -4.30 -4.21
N THR A 41 -9.86 -3.91 -4.92
CA THR A 41 -9.98 -3.19 -6.21
C THR A 41 -10.71 -4.08 -7.21
N SER A 42 -11.67 -3.53 -7.96
CA SER A 42 -12.38 -4.27 -9.01
C SER A 42 -11.43 -4.68 -10.15
N THR A 43 -11.77 -5.74 -10.89
CA THR A 43 -10.90 -6.35 -11.91
C THR A 43 -10.56 -5.40 -13.07
N ASP A 44 -11.51 -4.55 -13.46
CA ASP A 44 -11.36 -3.58 -14.54
C ASP A 44 -10.98 -2.17 -14.03
N SER A 45 -10.67 -2.04 -12.72
CA SER A 45 -10.28 -0.78 -12.12
C SER A 45 -8.82 -0.46 -12.42
N ASP A 46 -8.51 0.82 -12.57
CA ASP A 46 -7.15 1.35 -12.58
C ASP A 46 -6.57 1.54 -11.17
N ASP A 47 -7.42 1.47 -10.13
CA ASP A 47 -7.00 1.62 -8.74
C ASP A 47 -5.88 0.64 -8.39
N ALA A 48 -4.94 1.12 -7.57
CA ALA A 48 -3.83 0.31 -7.13
C ALA A 48 -3.48 0.53 -5.66
N TRP A 49 -3.09 -0.54 -4.99
CA TRP A 49 -2.54 -0.47 -3.65
C TRP A 49 -1.13 0.12 -3.68
N LEU A 50 -0.85 1.06 -2.78
CA LEU A 50 0.52 1.52 -2.58
C LEU A 50 1.28 0.48 -1.75
N VAL A 51 2.37 -0.05 -2.31
CA VAL A 51 3.08 -1.19 -1.72
C VAL A 51 4.58 -1.00 -1.70
N LEU A 52 5.23 -1.71 -0.78
CA LEU A 52 6.68 -1.84 -0.69
C LEU A 52 7.03 -3.24 -0.21
N ASP A 53 7.73 -3.98 -1.06
CA ASP A 53 8.33 -5.26 -0.72
C ASP A 53 9.40 -5.04 0.37
N ARG A 54 9.06 -5.40 1.61
CA ARG A 54 9.90 -5.13 2.79
C ARG A 54 10.89 -6.24 3.04
N ASN A 55 10.49 -7.47 2.73
CA ASN A 55 11.31 -8.66 2.94
C ASN A 55 12.18 -9.01 1.71
N GLN A 56 12.03 -8.27 0.61
CA GLN A 56 12.77 -8.38 -0.65
C GLN A 56 12.58 -9.74 -1.34
N ASN A 57 11.40 -10.36 -1.20
CA ASN A 57 11.11 -11.65 -1.81
C ASN A 57 10.53 -11.52 -3.25
N GLY A 58 10.34 -10.30 -3.74
CA GLY A 58 9.81 -10.00 -5.06
C GLY A 58 8.29 -10.11 -5.17
N LYS A 59 7.58 -10.16 -4.04
CA LYS A 59 6.13 -10.25 -3.95
C LYS A 59 5.63 -9.33 -2.84
N ILE A 60 4.36 -9.01 -2.93
CA ILE A 60 3.52 -8.45 -1.88
C ILE A 60 2.63 -9.59 -1.40
N ASP A 61 2.92 -10.13 -0.23
CA ASP A 61 2.28 -11.37 0.25
C ASP A 61 1.50 -11.23 1.55
N ASN A 62 1.62 -10.09 2.25
CA ASN A 62 0.87 -9.78 3.46
C ASN A 62 0.69 -8.26 3.67
N GLY A 63 -0.14 -7.90 4.65
CA GLY A 63 -0.48 -6.51 4.96
C GLY A 63 0.66 -5.61 5.44
N LEU A 64 1.80 -6.13 5.89
CA LEU A 64 2.97 -5.31 6.26
C LEU A 64 3.61 -4.64 5.04
N GLU A 65 3.35 -5.17 3.85
CA GLU A 65 3.89 -4.69 2.58
C GLU A 65 2.93 -3.74 1.85
N LEU A 66 1.69 -3.61 2.34
CA LEU A 66 0.78 -2.53 1.96
C LEU A 66 1.07 -1.31 2.83
N PHE A 67 1.20 -0.14 2.22
CA PHE A 67 1.38 1.11 2.97
C PHE A 67 0.10 1.44 3.73
N GLY A 68 0.21 1.61 5.05
CA GLY A 68 -0.95 1.79 5.93
C GLY A 68 -0.54 2.00 7.39
N ASN A 69 -1.48 1.84 8.32
CA ASN A 69 -1.22 1.95 9.75
C ASN A 69 -0.26 0.90 10.32
N ALA A 70 -0.11 -0.25 9.65
CA ALA A 70 0.87 -1.27 9.99
C ALA A 70 2.29 -0.94 9.52
N THR A 71 2.45 0.07 8.65
CA THR A 71 3.77 0.53 8.24
C THR A 71 4.51 1.17 9.42
N GLU A 72 5.79 0.86 9.53
CA GLU A 72 6.70 1.42 10.53
C GLU A 72 6.61 2.94 10.57
N GLN A 73 6.24 3.46 11.74
CA GLN A 73 6.08 4.88 12.04
C GLN A 73 6.14 5.07 13.57
N PRO A 74 6.55 6.25 14.05
CA PRO A 74 6.45 6.61 15.46
C PRO A 74 5.01 6.56 15.97
N ASP A 75 4.85 6.53 17.30
CA ASP A 75 3.52 6.75 17.87
C ASP A 75 3.05 8.18 17.57
N PRO A 76 1.84 8.34 17.02
CA PRO A 76 1.32 9.65 16.67
C PRO A 76 0.93 10.43 17.95
N PRO A 77 0.72 11.75 17.84
CA PRO A 77 0.23 12.56 18.94
C PRO A 77 -1.08 12.03 19.53
N ALA A 78 -1.35 12.37 20.79
CA ALA A 78 -2.58 11.94 21.46
C ALA A 78 -3.82 12.41 20.69
N GLY A 79 -4.69 11.47 20.32
CA GLY A 79 -5.91 11.73 19.54
C GLY A 79 -5.77 11.41 18.05
N GLU A 80 -4.59 11.01 17.59
CA GLU A 80 -4.36 10.50 16.24
C GLU A 80 -4.08 8.99 16.27
N ASP A 81 -4.50 8.29 15.22
CA ASP A 81 -4.18 6.87 15.01
C ASP A 81 -3.08 6.74 13.95
N ARG A 82 -2.24 5.71 14.10
CA ARG A 82 -1.26 5.34 13.06
C ARG A 82 -2.00 5.15 11.73
N ASN A 83 -1.40 5.62 10.64
CA ASN A 83 -1.98 5.52 9.30
C ASN A 83 -0.90 5.57 8.22
N GLY A 84 -1.28 5.26 6.97
CA GLY A 84 -0.32 5.22 5.87
C GLY A 84 0.27 6.59 5.51
N PHE A 85 -0.45 7.70 5.75
CA PHE A 85 0.03 9.05 5.42
C PHE A 85 1.11 9.51 6.40
N LEU A 86 0.91 9.27 7.70
CA LEU A 86 1.95 9.51 8.71
C LEU A 86 3.18 8.65 8.45
N ALA A 87 2.99 7.38 8.08
CA ALA A 87 4.09 6.52 7.65
C ALA A 87 4.84 7.05 6.42
N LEU A 88 4.15 7.55 5.40
CA LEU A 88 4.80 8.16 4.23
C LEU A 88 5.62 9.39 4.61
N ALA A 89 5.11 10.24 5.50
CA ALA A 89 5.81 11.43 5.96
C ALA A 89 7.14 11.11 6.68
N GLU A 90 7.31 9.91 7.26
CA GLU A 90 8.61 9.49 7.79
C GLU A 90 9.65 9.35 6.67
N PHE A 91 9.27 8.87 5.50
CA PHE A 91 10.21 8.64 4.39
C PHE A 91 10.64 9.92 3.66
N ASP A 92 9.93 11.02 3.85
CA ASP A 92 10.32 12.36 3.37
C ASP A 92 11.42 12.98 4.27
N LYS A 93 11.61 12.46 5.49
CA LYS A 93 12.61 13.03 6.40
C LYS A 93 14.05 12.74 5.93
N PRO A 94 15.00 13.66 6.15
CA PRO A 94 16.40 13.46 5.74
C PRO A 94 17.04 12.22 6.35
N GLU A 95 16.63 11.82 7.56
CA GLU A 95 17.13 10.61 8.24
C GLU A 95 16.77 9.32 7.50
N TYR A 96 15.70 9.33 6.71
CA TYR A 96 15.24 8.22 5.87
C TYR A 96 15.55 8.42 4.38
N GLY A 97 16.37 9.42 4.07
CA GLY A 97 16.83 9.73 2.71
C GLY A 97 15.85 10.54 1.88
N GLY A 98 14.94 11.28 2.52
CA GLY A 98 14.11 12.28 1.87
C GLY A 98 14.66 13.71 1.95
N ASN A 99 13.91 14.68 1.44
CA ASN A 99 14.33 16.08 1.33
C ASN A 99 13.53 17.06 2.23
N ALA A 100 12.53 16.56 2.97
CA ALA A 100 11.64 17.30 3.85
C ALA A 100 10.80 18.39 3.14
N ASP A 101 10.42 18.15 1.88
CA ASP A 101 9.59 19.07 1.11
C ASP A 101 8.07 18.78 1.23
N GLY A 102 7.72 17.71 1.95
CA GLY A 102 6.34 17.27 2.16
C GLY A 102 5.78 16.43 1.01
N VAL A 103 6.60 16.02 0.04
CA VAL A 103 6.18 15.29 -1.15
C VAL A 103 7.08 14.09 -1.38
N ILE A 104 6.50 12.89 -1.30
CA ILE A 104 7.22 11.67 -1.71
C ILE A 104 7.39 11.65 -3.23
N SER A 105 8.60 11.93 -3.68
CA SER A 105 9.01 12.14 -5.06
C SER A 105 10.32 11.41 -5.38
N ARG A 106 10.83 11.53 -6.62
CA ARG A 106 12.12 10.92 -7.01
C ARG A 106 13.32 11.44 -6.21
N ASP A 107 13.18 12.56 -5.54
CA ASP A 107 14.24 13.12 -4.70
C ASP A 107 14.34 12.37 -3.34
N ASP A 108 13.36 11.51 -3.02
CA ASP A 108 13.38 10.66 -1.83
C ASP A 108 13.85 9.24 -2.14
N GLY A 109 14.73 8.72 -1.28
CA GLY A 109 15.32 7.38 -1.43
C GLY A 109 14.29 6.25 -1.51
N VAL A 110 13.14 6.38 -0.83
CA VAL A 110 12.07 5.37 -0.83
C VAL A 110 11.38 5.25 -2.19
N PHE A 111 11.30 6.34 -2.96
CA PHE A 111 10.40 6.42 -4.12
C PHE A 111 10.72 5.40 -5.20
N SER A 112 12.01 5.14 -5.43
CA SER A 112 12.47 4.12 -6.38
C SER A 112 12.06 2.68 -6.00
N ARG A 113 11.67 2.47 -4.74
CA ARG A 113 11.26 1.17 -4.18
C ARG A 113 9.75 1.03 -4.09
N LEU A 114 9.00 2.13 -4.00
CA LEU A 114 7.54 2.13 -4.03
C LEU A 114 7.02 1.50 -5.34
N ARG A 115 5.94 0.74 -5.21
CA ARG A 115 5.20 0.18 -6.33
C ARG A 115 3.71 0.45 -6.16
N LEU A 116 3.01 0.38 -7.27
CA LEU A 116 1.56 0.33 -7.33
C LEU A 116 1.18 -1.10 -7.71
N TRP A 117 0.36 -1.75 -6.88
CA TRP A 117 -0.17 -3.08 -7.16
C TRP A 117 -1.61 -2.96 -7.64
N ASN A 118 -1.81 -3.17 -8.94
CA ASN A 118 -3.12 -3.30 -9.55
C ASN A 118 -3.39 -4.79 -9.80
N ASP A 119 -4.36 -5.36 -9.07
CA ASP A 119 -4.68 -6.80 -9.08
C ASP A 119 -5.61 -7.14 -10.25
N SER A 120 -5.10 -7.02 -11.48
CA SER A 120 -5.88 -7.15 -12.72
C SER A 120 -6.50 -8.53 -12.97
N ASP A 121 -6.03 -9.59 -12.29
CA ASP A 121 -6.65 -10.94 -12.37
C ASP A 121 -7.43 -11.32 -11.10
N HIS A 122 -7.59 -10.36 -10.17
CA HIS A 122 -8.47 -10.38 -9.01
C HIS A 122 -8.30 -11.59 -8.11
N ASN A 123 -7.06 -11.96 -7.81
CA ASN A 123 -6.76 -13.20 -7.09
C ASN A 123 -6.08 -12.99 -5.72
N GLY A 124 -5.78 -11.74 -5.33
CA GLY A 124 -5.12 -11.41 -4.07
C GLY A 124 -3.69 -11.95 -3.96
N ARG A 125 -2.98 -12.08 -5.08
CA ARG A 125 -1.59 -12.54 -5.15
C ARG A 125 -0.82 -11.72 -6.18
N SER A 126 0.03 -10.84 -5.68
CA SER A 126 0.88 -10.02 -6.53
C SER A 126 1.79 -10.84 -7.47
N ARG A 127 1.87 -10.37 -8.70
CA ARG A 127 2.85 -10.80 -9.71
C ARG A 127 3.64 -9.61 -10.22
N ASN A 128 4.86 -9.87 -10.71
CA ASN A 128 5.67 -8.82 -11.33
C ASN A 128 4.98 -8.08 -12.49
N SER A 129 4.02 -8.72 -13.17
CA SER A 129 3.21 -8.10 -14.23
C SER A 129 2.17 -7.09 -13.72
N GLU A 130 1.81 -7.18 -12.44
CA GLU A 130 0.79 -6.36 -11.75
C GLU A 130 1.44 -5.26 -10.88
N LEU A 131 2.77 -5.27 -10.79
CA LEU A 131 3.55 -4.32 -10.00
C LEU A 131 4.15 -3.23 -10.89
N PHE A 132 3.57 -2.04 -10.79
CA PHE A 132 4.01 -0.87 -11.54
C PHE A 132 4.93 0.00 -10.68
N ARG A 133 5.89 0.67 -11.32
CA ARG A 133 6.75 1.65 -10.63
C ARG A 133 6.09 3.01 -10.66
N CYS A 134 6.22 3.78 -9.59
CA CYS A 134 5.93 5.20 -9.62
C CYS A 134 6.84 5.88 -10.66
N ARG A 135 6.26 6.55 -11.65
CA ARG A 135 6.97 7.32 -12.67
C ARG A 135 6.52 8.78 -12.53
N ASN A 136 7.47 9.72 -12.48
CA ASN A 136 7.21 11.13 -12.83
C ASN A 136 6.66 11.25 -14.24
#